data_AF-A0A955G714-F1
#
_entry.id   AF-A0A955G714-F1
#
_cell.length_a   1.000
_cell.length_b   1.000
_cell.length_c   1.000
_cell.angle_alpha   90.00
_cell.angle_beta   90.00
_cell.angle_gamma   90.00
#
_symmetry.space_group_name_H-M   'P 1'
#
loop_
_entity.id
_entity.type
_entity.pdbx_description
1 polymer ?
#
loop_
_entity_poly.entity_id
_entity_poly.type
_entity_poly.pdbx_seq_one_letter_code
_entity_poly.pdbx_strand_id
1 'polypeptide(L)'
;MPAQQEQNDSGERAAIKKHKDYLRVHYKHILASDAVLIVNEAKNGINNYIGGNVLIEMGQSYVNDKKIFFLHGMPKDLPYLDEILAIDPICLEGDVENIKKYI
;
A
#
# COMPACT_ATOMS: atom_id res chain seq x y z
N MET A 1 28.36 -16.41 11.74
CA MET A 1 27.85 -15.11 11.27
C MET A 1 28.06 -15.01 9.77
N PRO A 2 27.02 -14.81 8.95
CA PRO A 2 27.18 -14.20 7.64
C PRO A 2 26.36 -12.91 7.58
N ALA A 3 27.05 -11.77 7.55
CA ALA A 3 26.47 -10.45 7.36
C ALA A 3 27.13 -9.80 6.14
N GLN A 4 26.92 -10.34 4.93
CA GLN A 4 27.46 -9.74 3.69
C GLN A 4 26.59 -9.91 2.42
N GLN A 5 25.31 -10.32 2.50
CA GLN A 5 24.46 -10.49 1.30
C GLN A 5 23.33 -9.46 1.12
N GLU A 6 23.09 -8.54 2.06
CA GLU A 6 21.93 -7.63 1.97
C GLU A 6 22.17 -6.30 1.23
N GLN A 7 23.42 -5.90 0.97
CA GLN A 7 23.71 -4.55 0.48
C GLN A 7 23.63 -4.35 -1.06
N ASN A 8 23.52 -5.41 -1.87
CA ASN A 8 23.52 -5.28 -3.35
C ASN A 8 22.13 -5.28 -4.02
N ASP A 9 21.10 -5.86 -3.39
CA ASP A 9 19.76 -6.05 -4.00
C ASP A 9 18.88 -4.77 -3.96
N SER A 10 19.04 -3.94 -2.94
CA SER A 10 18.22 -2.72 -2.77
C SER A 10 18.48 -1.65 -3.85
N GLY A 11 19.74 -1.48 -4.25
CA GLY A 11 20.16 -0.55 -5.29
C GLY A 11 19.67 -0.94 -6.69
N GLU A 12 19.72 -2.23 -7.02
CA GLU A 12 19.25 -2.77 -8.30
C GLU A 12 17.74 -2.56 -8.46
N ARG A 13 16.95 -2.85 -7.41
CA ARG A 13 15.50 -2.60 -7.40
C ARG A 13 15.15 -1.12 -7.59
N ALA A 14 15.91 -0.22 -6.97
CA ALA A 14 15.71 1.22 -7.14
C ALA A 14 16.01 1.68 -8.58
N ALA A 15 17.10 1.18 -9.18
CA ALA A 15 17.46 1.47 -10.56
C ALA A 15 16.38 0.99 -11.55
N ILE A 16 15.85 -0.22 -11.37
CA ILE A 16 14.77 -0.76 -12.20
C ILE A 16 13.50 0.08 -12.05
N LYS A 17 13.09 0.42 -10.82
CA LYS A 17 11.91 1.27 -10.55
C LYS A 17 12.02 2.63 -11.25
N LYS A 18 13.22 3.24 -11.22
CA LYS A 18 13.49 4.51 -11.89
C LYS A 18 13.48 4.37 -13.40
N HIS A 19 14.15 3.35 -13.94
CA HIS A 19 14.22 3.11 -15.37
C HIS A 19 12.85 2.86 -16.00
N LYS A 20 11.98 2.13 -15.30
CA LYS A 20 10.62 1.82 -15.75
C LYS A 20 9.55 2.81 -15.28
N ASP A 21 9.96 3.84 -14.55
CA ASP A 21 9.10 4.90 -14.01
C ASP A 21 7.84 4.39 -13.27
N TYR A 22 8.01 3.33 -12.47
CA TYR A 22 6.88 2.63 -11.85
C TYR A 22 6.02 3.54 -10.98
N LEU A 23 6.62 4.49 -10.26
CA LEU A 23 5.85 5.42 -9.42
C LEU A 23 4.86 6.25 -10.25
N ARG A 24 5.26 6.75 -11.43
CA ARG A 24 4.32 7.49 -12.30
C ARG A 24 3.33 6.57 -12.99
N VAL A 25 3.71 5.34 -13.31
CA VAL A 25 2.78 4.34 -13.87
C VAL A 25 1.66 4.01 -12.87
N HIS A 26 2.01 3.69 -11.61
CA HIS A 26 1.01 3.43 -10.56
C HIS A 26 0.14 4.66 -10.30
N TYR A 27 0.74 5.85 -10.25
CA TYR A 27 0.00 7.10 -10.10
C TYR A 27 -1.04 7.32 -11.19
N LYS A 28 -0.70 7.06 -12.47
CA LYS A 28 -1.67 7.15 -13.58
C LYS A 28 -2.84 6.18 -13.42
N HIS A 29 -2.58 4.97 -12.92
CA HIS A 29 -3.65 4.01 -12.62
C HIS A 29 -4.55 4.51 -11.49
N ILE A 30 -3.98 5.07 -10.42
CA ILE A 30 -4.75 5.68 -9.32
C ILE A 30 -5.66 6.79 -9.85
N LEU A 31 -5.14 7.69 -10.68
CA LEU A 31 -5.93 8.77 -11.26
C LEU A 31 -7.10 8.28 -12.11
N ALA A 32 -6.89 7.20 -12.87
CA ALA A 32 -7.89 6.60 -13.74
C ALA A 32 -8.96 5.75 -13.01
N SER A 33 -8.74 5.43 -11.73
CA SER A 33 -9.66 4.64 -10.91
C SER A 33 -10.61 5.52 -10.10
N ASP A 34 -11.78 4.98 -9.75
CA ASP A 34 -12.71 5.63 -8.81
C ASP A 34 -12.26 5.45 -7.34
N ALA A 35 -11.61 4.33 -7.05
CA ALA A 35 -11.15 3.93 -5.73
C ALA A 35 -9.94 2.99 -5.84
N VAL A 36 -9.28 2.74 -4.70
CA VAL A 36 -8.23 1.73 -4.58
C VAL A 36 -8.59 0.71 -3.50
N LEU A 37 -8.34 -0.57 -3.79
CA LEU A 37 -8.45 -1.67 -2.83
C LEU A 37 -7.04 -2.18 -2.51
N ILE A 38 -6.68 -2.14 -1.24
CA ILE A 38 -5.43 -2.67 -0.72
C ILE A 38 -5.70 -4.08 -0.18
N VAL A 39 -5.08 -5.07 -0.81
CA VAL A 39 -5.09 -6.46 -0.37
C VAL A 39 -4.00 -6.65 0.70
N ASN A 40 -4.33 -6.28 1.93
CA ASN A 40 -3.41 -6.25 3.06
C ASN A 40 -3.34 -7.61 3.78
N GLU A 41 -2.87 -8.64 3.08
CA GLU A 41 -2.62 -9.96 3.68
C GLU A 41 -1.51 -9.93 4.74
N ALA A 42 -1.46 -10.97 5.57
CA ALA A 42 -0.35 -11.16 6.49
C ALA A 42 0.98 -11.32 5.73
N LYS A 43 2.00 -10.55 6.11
CA LYS A 43 3.33 -10.59 5.50
C LYS A 43 4.39 -10.22 6.52
N ASN A 44 5.56 -10.85 6.45
CA ASN A 44 6.68 -10.64 7.38
C ASN A 44 6.29 -10.86 8.86
N GLY A 45 5.33 -11.74 9.12
CA GLY A 45 4.80 -11.98 10.48
C GLY A 45 3.87 -10.89 11.01
N ILE A 46 3.52 -9.90 10.20
CA ILE A 46 2.62 -8.80 10.57
C ILE A 46 1.29 -9.03 9.86
N ASN A 47 0.20 -9.10 10.63
CA ASN A 47 -1.17 -9.14 10.10
C ASN A 47 -1.56 -7.78 9.53
N ASN A 48 -2.39 -7.76 8.49
CA ASN A 48 -2.85 -6.53 7.83
C ASN A 48 -1.69 -5.68 7.29
N TYR A 49 -0.61 -6.31 6.81
CA TYR A 49 0.64 -5.63 6.51
C TYR A 49 0.50 -4.63 5.36
N ILE A 50 1.02 -3.42 5.58
CA ILE A 50 1.19 -2.39 4.55
C ILE A 50 2.69 -2.22 4.31
N GLY A 51 3.11 -2.26 3.04
CA GLY A 51 4.50 -2.05 2.66
C GLY A 51 4.77 -0.59 2.27
N GLY A 52 6.04 -0.17 2.29
CA GLY A 52 6.41 1.23 1.99
C GLY A 52 5.97 1.71 0.60
N ASN A 53 5.97 0.84 -0.43
CA ASN A 53 5.41 1.18 -1.74
C ASN A 53 3.89 1.45 -1.67
N VAL A 54 3.16 0.59 -0.94
CA VAL A 54 1.71 0.72 -0.77
C VAL A 54 1.37 1.99 0.01
N LEU A 55 2.15 2.34 1.03
CA LEU A 55 2.00 3.60 1.77
C LEU A 55 2.10 4.83 0.84
N ILE A 56 3.04 4.83 -0.10
CA ILE A 56 3.17 5.91 -1.10
C ILE A 56 1.93 5.98 -1.98
N GLU A 57 1.45 4.84 -2.48
CA GLU A 57 0.24 4.76 -3.31
C GLU A 57 -1.03 5.17 -2.53
N MET A 58 -1.12 4.85 -1.24
CA MET A 58 -2.19 5.31 -0.36
C MET A 58 -2.15 6.84 -0.20
N GLY A 59 -0.98 7.42 0.05
CA GLY A 59 -0.83 8.88 0.13
C GLY A 59 -1.22 9.58 -1.18
N GLN A 60 -0.81 9.02 -2.33
CA GLN A 60 -1.22 9.51 -3.65
C GLN A 60 -2.73 9.42 -3.87
N SER A 61 -3.35 8.32 -3.42
CA SER A 61 -4.79 8.11 -3.50
C SER A 61 -5.55 9.13 -2.64
N TYR A 62 -5.07 9.38 -1.42
CA TYR A 62 -5.67 10.32 -0.47
C TYR A 62 -5.68 11.75 -1.01
N VAL A 63 -4.54 12.26 -1.51
CA VAL A 63 -4.47 13.64 -2.05
C VAL A 63 -5.21 13.83 -3.38
N ASN A 64 -5.71 12.75 -3.99
CA ASN A 64 -6.55 12.78 -5.19
C ASN A 64 -8.00 12.36 -4.90
N ASP A 65 -8.43 12.46 -3.63
CA ASP A 65 -9.79 12.20 -3.18
C ASP A 65 -10.32 10.79 -3.55
N LYS A 66 -9.41 9.82 -3.70
CA LYS A 66 -9.80 8.44 -4.00
C LYS A 66 -10.26 7.76 -2.73
N LYS A 67 -11.35 6.98 -2.82
CA LYS A 67 -11.72 6.07 -1.73
C LYS A 67 -10.66 4.99 -1.59
N ILE A 68 -10.22 4.75 -0.36
CA ILE A 68 -9.19 3.76 -0.05
C ILE A 68 -9.85 2.68 0.81
N PHE A 69 -9.79 1.44 0.31
CA PHE A 69 -10.33 0.28 0.99
C PHE A 69 -9.19 -0.65 1.43
N PHE A 70 -9.31 -1.22 2.62
CA PHE A 70 -8.54 -2.37 3.05
C PHE A 70 -9.41 -3.62 2.92
N LEU A 71 -8.87 -4.68 2.33
CA LEU A 71 -9.59 -5.95 2.27
C LEU A 71 -9.86 -6.49 3.68
N HIS A 72 -8.84 -6.47 4.54
CA HIS A 72 -8.92 -6.90 5.93
C HIS A 72 -9.08 -5.67 6.86
N GLY A 73 -8.51 -5.74 8.07
CA GLY A 73 -8.56 -4.66 9.05
C GLY A 73 -7.35 -3.74 9.01
N MET A 74 -7.25 -2.85 10.00
CA MET A 74 -6.10 -1.96 10.17
C MET A 74 -4.83 -2.73 10.61
N PRO A 75 -3.63 -2.30 10.16
CA PRO A 75 -2.37 -2.74 10.77
C PRO A 75 -2.26 -2.25 12.22
N LYS A 76 -1.43 -2.93 13.02
CA LYS A 76 -1.18 -2.55 14.43
C LYS A 76 0.26 -2.19 14.73
N ASP A 77 1.21 -2.85 14.06
CA ASP A 77 2.63 -2.80 14.43
C ASP A 77 3.48 -2.33 13.23
N LEU A 78 3.25 -1.09 12.79
CA LEU A 78 4.03 -0.44 11.72
C LEU A 78 4.59 0.90 12.21
N PRO A 79 5.83 1.27 11.82
CA PRO A 79 6.47 2.51 12.28
C PRO A 79 5.85 3.80 11.69
N TYR A 80 4.92 3.67 10.75
CA TYR A 80 4.19 4.74 10.06
C TYR A 80 2.67 4.55 10.20
N LEU A 81 2.24 4.00 11.34
CA LEU A 81 0.84 3.73 11.61
C LEU A 81 0.02 5.03 11.65
N ASP A 82 0.59 6.11 12.18
CA ASP A 82 -0.10 7.40 12.31
C ASP A 82 -0.51 7.96 10.94
N GLU A 83 0.32 7.83 9.91
CA GLU A 83 -0.03 8.22 8.54
C GLU A 83 -1.16 7.36 7.98
N ILE A 84 -1.16 6.05 8.27
CA ILE A 84 -2.22 5.13 7.83
C ILE A 84 -3.55 5.47 8.52
N LEU A 85 -3.51 5.76 9.82
CA LEU A 85 -4.69 6.17 10.60
C LEU A 85 -5.25 7.52 10.12
N ALA A 86 -4.37 8.47 9.77
CA ALA A 86 -4.79 9.78 9.27
C ALA A 86 -5.45 9.72 7.88
N ILE A 87 -5.10 8.72 7.06
CA ILE A 87 -5.73 8.45 5.76
C ILE A 87 -7.14 7.86 5.92
N ASP A 88 -7.41 7.20 7.05
CA ASP A 88 -8.71 6.61 7.43
C ASP A 88 -9.33 5.68 6.34
N PRO A 89 -8.64 4.58 5.96
CA PRO A 89 -9.15 3.65 4.96
C PRO A 89 -10.33 2.82 5.48
N ILE A 90 -11.24 2.47 4.57
CA ILE A 90 -12.43 1.68 4.89
C ILE A 90 -12.06 0.19 4.93
N CYS A 91 -12.18 -0.45 6.09
CA CYS A 91 -11.94 -1.89 6.26
C CYS A 91 -13.14 -2.72 5.81
N LEU A 92 -12.89 -3.74 4.98
CA LEU A 92 -13.93 -4.60 4.40
C LEU A 92 -14.08 -5.94 5.12
N GLU A 93 -13.33 -6.16 6.21
CA GLU A 93 -13.46 -7.34 7.09
C GLU A 93 -13.34 -8.69 6.36
N GLY A 94 -12.47 -8.74 5.35
CA GLY A 94 -12.17 -9.92 4.56
C GLY A 94 -13.18 -10.23 3.45
N ASP A 95 -14.20 -9.40 3.25
CA ASP A 95 -15.23 -9.60 2.23
C ASP A 95 -15.31 -8.40 1.26
N VAL A 96 -14.83 -8.61 0.04
CA VAL A 96 -14.82 -7.59 -1.02
C VAL A 96 -16.21 -7.10 -1.40
N GLU A 97 -17.26 -7.90 -1.18
CA GLU A 97 -18.64 -7.50 -1.48
C GLU A 97 -19.10 -6.33 -0.60
N ASN A 98 -18.44 -6.10 0.54
CA ASN A 98 -18.70 -4.97 1.42
C ASN A 98 -18.46 -3.60 0.75
N ILE A 99 -17.72 -3.54 -0.36
CA ILE A 99 -17.52 -2.30 -1.14
C ILE A 99 -18.87 -1.69 -1.53
N LYS A 100 -19.88 -2.51 -1.84
CA LYS A 100 -21.24 -2.08 -2.25
C LYS A 100 -21.95 -1.19 -1.23
N LYS A 101 -21.51 -1.18 0.03
CA LYS A 101 -22.05 -0.30 1.08
C LYS A 101 -21.56 1.15 0.97
N TYR A 102 -20.52 1.38 0.16
CA TYR A 102 -19.80 2.64 0.09
C TYR A 102 -19.75 3.25 -1.31
N ILE A 103 -20.25 2.56 -2.34
CA ILE A 103 -20.30 3.05 -3.72
C ILE A 103 -21.73 3.22 -4.22
#